data_AF-A0A970W8Z9-F1
#
_entry.id   AF-A0A970W8Z9-F1
#
_cell.length_a   1.000
_cell.length_b   1.000
_cell.length_c   1.000
_cell.angle_alpha   90.00
_cell.angle_beta   90.00
_cell.angle_gamma   90.00
#
_symmetry.space_group_name_H-M   'P 1'
#
loop_
_entity.id
_entity.type
_entity.pdbx_description
1 polymer ?
#
loop_
_entity_poly.entity_id
_entity_poly.type
_entity_poly.pdbx_seq_one_letter_code
_entity_poly.pdbx_strand_id
1 'polypeptide(L)'
;WYELREGRRLGSDVLVADALHTRADIFVSLAVAAGLIAVHLGFPLADPILALVIAVVIVKIGIDIIRESSPTLMDHVTLPPAEVLNTALSVPGVVSGHQARSRGHDGSIYADLHIRVDPGMSTAQAHAIAHEVQRRLRDSHPDIQDVTIHVEPAEDAARSRREAIEVHLRRLADGLALSIHDLWAHTMNDKYYVEIDLETDGALSLQQAHGLASSFETRALAEIPDLAELTTHIEPRGQLMEAVDLDVEQGRIAATVRQVVNATTGGDTCHQLQVHRGAAGWAVSFHCRLPGDTPLSQAHSFSTRLESDLRARVPGLERVLIHTEPRQGQ
;
A
#
# COMPACT_ATOMS: atom_id res chain seq x y z
N TRP A 1 -52.22 -10.43 17.16
CA TRP A 1 -53.07 -9.62 16.24
C TRP A 1 -52.80 -8.13 16.36
N TYR A 2 -52.87 -7.55 17.56
CA TYR A 2 -52.48 -6.15 17.80
C TYR A 2 -51.03 -5.89 17.38
N GLU A 3 -50.11 -6.71 17.86
CA GLU A 3 -48.68 -6.62 17.57
C GLU A 3 -48.34 -6.71 16.07
N LEU A 4 -48.92 -7.68 15.36
CA LEU A 4 -48.75 -7.82 13.90
C LEU A 4 -49.22 -6.57 13.13
N ARG A 5 -50.28 -5.91 13.60
CA ARG A 5 -50.81 -4.69 12.99
C ARG A 5 -49.86 -3.52 13.22
N GLU A 6 -49.34 -3.36 14.43
CA GLU A 6 -48.37 -2.30 14.75
C GLU A 6 -47.02 -2.52 14.07
N GLY A 7 -46.54 -3.77 14.00
CA GLY A 7 -45.34 -4.13 13.27
C GLY A 7 -45.39 -3.75 11.79
N ARG A 8 -46.52 -4.03 11.12
CA ARG A 8 -46.74 -3.60 9.73
C ARG A 8 -46.87 -2.09 9.58
N ARG A 9 -47.52 -1.41 10.53
CA ARG A 9 -47.65 0.05 10.50
C ARG A 9 -46.30 0.75 10.64
N LEU A 10 -45.40 0.19 11.43
CA LEU A 10 -44.09 0.74 11.72
C LEU A 10 -42.99 0.29 10.74
N GLY A 11 -43.29 -0.63 9.82
CA GLY A 11 -42.29 -1.23 8.93
C GLY A 11 -41.21 -2.00 9.69
N SER A 12 -41.56 -2.62 10.82
CA SER A 12 -40.62 -3.34 11.68
C SER A 12 -40.71 -4.84 11.47
N ASP A 13 -39.73 -5.40 10.77
CA ASP A 13 -39.66 -6.84 10.51
C ASP A 13 -39.51 -7.65 11.80
N VAL A 14 -38.80 -7.11 12.80
CA VAL A 14 -38.65 -7.72 14.13
C VAL A 14 -40.01 -7.88 14.82
N LEU A 15 -40.83 -6.83 14.84
CA LEU A 15 -42.14 -6.86 15.49
C LEU A 15 -43.12 -7.78 14.74
N VAL A 16 -43.03 -7.82 13.41
CA VAL A 16 -43.84 -8.72 12.57
C VAL A 16 -43.47 -10.18 12.83
N ALA A 17 -42.17 -10.50 12.90
CA ALA A 17 -41.67 -11.82 13.21
C ALA A 17 -42.12 -12.30 14.60
N ASP A 18 -42.00 -11.44 15.62
CA ASP A 18 -42.40 -11.77 16.99
C ASP A 18 -43.91 -12.05 17.12
N ALA A 19 -44.72 -11.24 16.43
CA ALA A 19 -46.17 -11.44 16.38
C ALA A 19 -46.59 -12.76 15.69
N LEU A 20 -45.83 -13.20 14.68
CA LEU A 20 -46.07 -14.47 13.99
C LEU A 20 -45.61 -15.66 14.84
N HIS A 21 -44.48 -15.54 15.53
CA HIS A 21 -43.98 -16.54 16.48
C HIS A 21 -44.99 -16.79 17.60
N THR A 22 -45.43 -15.71 18.26
CA THR A 22 -46.44 -15.78 19.33
C THR A 22 -47.74 -16.44 18.86
N ARG A 23 -48.15 -16.18 17.62
CA ARG A 23 -49.35 -16.81 17.03
C ARG A 23 -49.15 -18.32 16.83
N ALA A 24 -47.96 -18.75 16.38
CA ALA A 24 -47.65 -20.17 16.23
C ALA A 24 -47.68 -20.89 17.58
N ASP A 25 -47.11 -20.30 18.63
CA ASP A 25 -47.10 -20.88 19.99
C ASP A 25 -48.50 -21.09 20.57
N ILE A 26 -49.41 -20.14 20.34
CA ILE A 26 -50.81 -20.26 20.77
C ILE A 26 -51.47 -21.46 20.07
N PHE A 27 -51.26 -21.63 18.76
CA PHE A 27 -51.84 -22.76 18.04
C PHE A 27 -51.25 -24.10 18.48
N VAL A 28 -49.93 -24.17 18.70
CA VAL A 28 -49.26 -25.38 19.22
C VAL A 28 -49.82 -25.73 20.60
N SER A 29 -49.95 -24.74 21.49
CA SER A 29 -50.49 -24.95 22.84
C SER A 29 -51.95 -25.44 22.82
N LEU A 30 -52.79 -24.86 21.97
CA LEU A 30 -54.18 -25.30 21.79
C LEU A 30 -54.26 -26.72 21.20
N ALA A 31 -53.39 -27.05 20.26
CA ALA A 31 -53.30 -28.38 19.69
C ALA A 31 -52.97 -29.40 20.80
N VAL A 32 -51.91 -29.17 21.58
CA VAL A 32 -51.51 -30.05 22.70
C VAL A 32 -52.65 -30.22 23.71
N ALA A 33 -53.32 -29.13 24.10
CA ALA A 33 -54.47 -29.19 25.01
C ALA A 33 -55.62 -30.05 24.45
N ALA A 34 -55.93 -29.91 23.15
CA ALA A 34 -56.94 -30.74 22.49
C ALA A 34 -56.54 -32.22 22.43
N GLY A 35 -55.25 -32.52 22.21
CA GLY A 35 -54.71 -33.88 22.27
C GLY A 35 -54.90 -34.55 23.62
N LEU A 36 -54.59 -33.83 24.71
CA LEU A 36 -54.78 -34.32 26.09
C LEU A 36 -56.26 -34.61 26.40
N ILE A 37 -57.17 -33.73 25.96
CA ILE A 37 -58.61 -33.94 26.11
C ILE A 37 -59.06 -35.20 25.34
N ALA A 38 -58.57 -35.39 24.10
CA ALA A 38 -58.91 -36.55 23.29
C ALA A 38 -58.43 -37.87 23.92
N VAL A 39 -57.23 -37.88 24.52
CA VAL A 39 -56.74 -39.04 25.29
C VAL A 39 -57.66 -39.34 26.46
N HIS A 40 -58.09 -38.32 27.20
CA HIS A 40 -59.00 -38.49 28.33
C HIS A 40 -60.38 -39.04 27.92
N LEU A 41 -60.84 -38.73 26.70
CA LEU A 41 -62.08 -39.24 26.11
C LEU A 41 -61.96 -40.67 25.55
N GLY A 42 -60.80 -41.34 25.71
CA GLY A 42 -60.60 -42.73 25.32
C GLY A 42 -59.90 -42.93 23.98
N PHE A 43 -59.26 -41.90 23.41
CA PHE A 43 -58.45 -42.00 22.20
C PHE A 43 -56.94 -41.90 22.51
N PRO A 44 -56.30 -42.96 23.06
CA PRO A 44 -54.90 -42.90 23.51
C PRO A 44 -53.90 -42.69 22.36
N LEU A 45 -54.26 -43.04 21.12
CA LEU A 45 -53.42 -42.80 19.94
C LEU A 45 -53.43 -41.34 19.46
N ALA A 46 -54.35 -40.50 19.95
CA ALA A 46 -54.46 -39.10 19.52
C ALA A 46 -53.22 -38.29 19.90
N ASP A 47 -52.66 -38.50 21.09
CA ASP A 47 -51.47 -37.79 21.58
C ASP A 47 -50.20 -38.10 20.77
N PRO A 48 -49.78 -39.36 20.53
CA PRO A 48 -48.59 -39.64 19.72
C PRO A 48 -48.74 -39.22 18.25
N ILE A 49 -49.93 -39.31 17.66
CA ILE A 49 -50.18 -38.81 16.30
C ILE A 49 -50.03 -37.29 16.25
N LEU A 50 -50.63 -36.59 17.23
CA LEU A 50 -50.55 -35.15 17.30
C LEU A 50 -49.13 -34.67 17.57
N ALA A 51 -48.40 -35.33 18.46
CA ALA A 51 -46.99 -35.05 18.74
C ALA A 51 -46.13 -35.19 17.47
N LEU A 52 -46.37 -36.22 16.64
CA LEU A 52 -45.68 -36.38 15.37
C LEU A 52 -46.00 -35.24 14.39
N VAL A 53 -47.27 -34.83 14.29
CA VAL A 53 -47.69 -33.70 13.44
C VAL A 53 -47.01 -32.41 13.89
N ILE A 54 -47.01 -32.12 15.19
CA ILE A 54 -46.34 -30.95 15.77
C ILE A 54 -44.84 -31.01 15.50
N ALA A 55 -44.19 -32.16 15.68
CA ALA A 55 -42.77 -32.32 15.40
C ALA A 55 -42.43 -31.99 13.93
N VAL A 56 -43.22 -32.46 12.97
CA VAL A 56 -43.04 -32.14 11.54
C VAL A 56 -43.21 -30.63 11.28
N VAL A 57 -44.21 -29.99 11.91
CA VAL A 57 -44.42 -28.55 11.80
C VAL A 57 -43.23 -27.76 12.35
N ILE A 58 -42.73 -28.13 13.53
CA ILE A 58 -41.56 -27.47 14.14
C ILE A 58 -40.32 -27.62 13.26
N VAL A 59 -40.04 -28.84 12.76
CA VAL A 59 -38.91 -29.08 11.84
C VAL A 59 -39.04 -28.23 10.57
N LYS A 60 -40.24 -28.15 9.99
CA LYS A 60 -40.49 -27.32 8.82
C LYS A 60 -40.22 -25.84 9.10
N ILE A 61 -40.72 -25.30 10.21
CA ILE A 61 -40.48 -23.91 10.61
C ILE A 61 -38.97 -23.67 10.77
N GLY A 62 -38.25 -24.58 11.42
CA GLY A 62 -36.79 -24.49 11.57
C GLY A 62 -36.06 -24.44 10.22
N ILE A 63 -36.45 -25.29 9.27
CA ILE A 63 -35.87 -25.28 7.92
C ILE A 63 -36.18 -23.98 7.19
N ASP A 64 -37.41 -23.46 7.30
CA ASP A 64 -37.83 -22.23 6.65
C ASP A 64 -37.02 -21.03 7.21
N ILE A 65 -36.84 -20.94 8.54
CA ILE A 65 -36.01 -19.91 9.19
C ILE A 65 -34.56 -19.97 8.74
N ILE A 66 -33.97 -21.16 8.66
CA ILE A 66 -32.58 -21.34 8.20
C ILE A 66 -32.44 -20.86 6.76
N ARG A 67 -33.39 -21.22 5.89
CA ARG A 67 -33.38 -20.83 4.47
C ARG A 67 -33.54 -19.32 4.29
N GLU A 68 -34.35 -18.68 5.11
CA GLU A 68 -34.60 -17.24 5.05
C GLU A 68 -33.44 -16.42 5.63
N SER A 69 -32.84 -16.89 6.73
CA SER A 69 -31.72 -16.20 7.39
C SER A 69 -30.37 -16.44 6.70
N SER A 70 -30.18 -17.57 6.03
CA SER A 70 -28.88 -17.95 5.46
C SER A 70 -28.33 -16.95 4.43
N PRO A 71 -29.11 -16.40 3.49
CA PRO A 71 -28.60 -15.41 2.54
C PRO A 71 -28.01 -14.18 3.22
N THR A 72 -28.69 -13.66 4.25
CA THR A 72 -28.22 -12.49 5.00
C THR A 72 -26.94 -12.80 5.78
N LEU A 73 -26.83 -14.00 6.38
CA LEU A 73 -25.63 -14.43 7.10
C LEU A 73 -24.44 -14.72 6.17
N MET A 74 -24.71 -15.04 4.90
CA MET A 74 -23.69 -15.35 3.90
C MET A 74 -23.25 -14.14 3.08
N ASP A 75 -23.60 -12.92 3.50
CA ASP A 75 -23.36 -11.68 2.76
C ASP A 75 -23.82 -11.80 1.29
N HIS A 76 -25.08 -12.18 1.10
CA HIS A 76 -25.68 -12.26 -0.23
C HIS A 76 -25.51 -10.94 -0.99
N VAL A 77 -25.14 -11.04 -2.26
CA VAL A 77 -24.95 -9.89 -3.15
C VAL A 77 -26.29 -9.16 -3.32
N THR A 78 -26.36 -7.92 -2.85
CA THR A 78 -27.58 -7.10 -2.89
C THR A 78 -27.65 -6.22 -4.14
N LEU A 79 -26.51 -5.78 -4.66
CA LEU A 79 -26.38 -5.02 -5.90
C LEU A 79 -25.43 -5.73 -6.87
N PRO A 80 -25.81 -5.89 -8.15
CA PRO A 80 -24.94 -6.44 -9.17
C PRO A 80 -23.62 -5.66 -9.25
N PRO A 81 -22.44 -6.31 -9.18
CA PRO A 81 -21.14 -5.63 -9.26
C PRO A 81 -21.00 -4.73 -10.49
N ALA A 82 -21.59 -5.13 -11.61
CA ALA A 82 -21.58 -4.35 -12.85
C ALA A 82 -22.30 -2.99 -12.70
N GLU A 83 -23.38 -2.91 -11.95
CA GLU A 83 -24.12 -1.66 -11.75
C GLU A 83 -23.34 -0.69 -10.87
N VAL A 84 -22.71 -1.20 -9.80
CA VAL A 84 -21.81 -0.43 -8.93
C VAL A 84 -20.63 0.12 -9.73
N LEU A 85 -19.98 -0.72 -10.54
CA LEU A 85 -18.86 -0.33 -11.39
C LEU A 85 -19.27 0.69 -12.47
N ASN A 86 -20.38 0.48 -13.15
CA ASN A 86 -20.87 1.43 -14.18
C ASN A 86 -21.15 2.81 -13.58
N THR A 87 -21.70 2.86 -12.37
CA THR A 87 -21.93 4.12 -11.65
C THR A 87 -20.61 4.80 -11.31
N ALA A 88 -19.61 4.06 -10.82
CA ALA A 88 -18.28 4.59 -10.53
C ALA A 88 -17.57 5.10 -11.79
N LEU A 89 -17.61 4.34 -12.89
CA LEU A 89 -17.03 4.71 -14.18
C LEU A 89 -17.69 5.93 -14.83
N SER A 90 -18.92 6.27 -14.43
CA SER A 90 -19.59 7.49 -14.88
C SER A 90 -18.99 8.78 -14.31
N VAL A 91 -18.15 8.67 -13.26
CA VAL A 91 -17.52 9.82 -12.59
C VAL A 91 -16.25 10.23 -13.32
N PRO A 92 -16.15 11.50 -13.79
CA PRO A 92 -14.93 12.00 -14.42
C PRO A 92 -13.71 11.85 -13.50
N GLY A 93 -12.62 11.31 -14.06
CA GLY A 93 -11.36 11.06 -13.34
C GLY A 93 -11.20 9.64 -12.82
N VAL A 94 -12.25 8.81 -12.87
CA VAL A 94 -12.11 7.35 -12.71
C VAL A 94 -11.66 6.76 -14.05
N VAL A 95 -10.47 6.15 -14.07
CA VAL A 95 -9.88 5.51 -15.25
C VAL A 95 -10.43 4.09 -15.43
N SER A 96 -10.52 3.34 -14.33
CA SER A 96 -11.14 2.02 -14.31
C SER A 96 -11.58 1.64 -12.89
N GLY A 97 -12.37 0.58 -12.75
CA GLY A 97 -12.82 0.07 -11.46
C GLY A 97 -12.91 -1.45 -11.45
N HIS A 98 -12.71 -2.04 -10.28
CA HIS A 98 -12.73 -3.50 -10.10
C HIS A 98 -13.06 -3.88 -8.65
N GLN A 99 -13.20 -5.17 -8.38
CA GLN A 99 -13.54 -5.73 -7.07
C GLN A 99 -14.77 -5.08 -6.40
N ALA A 100 -15.79 -4.75 -7.18
CA ALA A 100 -17.04 -4.26 -6.60
C ALA A 100 -17.79 -5.40 -5.90
N ARG A 101 -18.14 -5.18 -4.64
CA ARG A 101 -18.95 -6.09 -3.82
C ARG A 101 -20.04 -5.29 -3.11
N SER A 102 -21.12 -5.98 -2.80
CA SER A 102 -22.25 -5.44 -2.08
C SER A 102 -22.78 -6.51 -1.13
N ARG A 103 -23.25 -6.06 0.04
CA ARG A 103 -23.82 -6.92 1.07
C ARG A 103 -24.92 -6.18 1.84
N GLY A 104 -25.68 -6.92 2.64
CA GLY A 104 -26.73 -6.38 3.50
C GLY A 104 -28.13 -6.84 3.09
N HIS A 105 -29.13 -5.99 3.33
CA HIS A 105 -30.52 -6.22 2.96
C HIS A 105 -31.17 -4.92 2.50
N ASP A 106 -32.39 -4.99 1.97
CA ASP A 106 -33.16 -3.83 1.51
C ASP A 106 -33.28 -2.78 2.63
N GLY A 107 -32.92 -1.52 2.32
CA GLY A 107 -32.83 -0.42 3.29
C GLY A 107 -31.54 -0.36 4.14
N SER A 108 -30.61 -1.31 3.97
CA SER A 108 -29.32 -1.32 4.67
C SER A 108 -28.23 -2.00 3.85
N ILE A 109 -27.93 -1.44 2.67
CA ILE A 109 -26.88 -1.96 1.77
C ILE A 109 -25.53 -1.30 2.07
N TYR A 110 -24.48 -2.11 2.06
CA TYR A 110 -23.09 -1.68 2.13
C TYR A 110 -22.39 -2.10 0.84
N ALA A 111 -21.60 -1.20 0.26
CA ALA A 111 -20.82 -1.50 -0.95
C ALA A 111 -19.33 -1.22 -0.73
N ASP A 112 -18.48 -2.02 -1.37
CA ASP A 112 -17.04 -1.80 -1.46
C ASP A 112 -16.58 -1.93 -2.92
N LEU A 113 -15.65 -1.07 -3.32
CA LEU A 113 -15.07 -1.13 -4.66
C LEU A 113 -13.68 -0.50 -4.71
N HIS A 114 -12.92 -0.90 -5.72
CA HIS A 114 -11.64 -0.30 -6.06
C HIS A 114 -11.80 0.57 -7.31
N ILE A 115 -11.27 1.78 -7.26
CA ILE A 115 -11.19 2.68 -8.42
C ILE A 115 -9.73 3.01 -8.72
N ARG A 116 -9.41 3.17 -9.99
CA ARG A 116 -8.09 3.60 -10.46
C ARG A 116 -8.19 5.03 -10.99
N VAL A 117 -7.26 5.89 -10.58
CA VAL A 117 -7.18 7.31 -10.96
C VAL A 117 -5.80 7.66 -11.51
N ASP A 118 -5.63 8.83 -12.09
CA ASP A 118 -4.34 9.29 -12.63
C ASP A 118 -3.23 9.27 -11.54
N PRO A 119 -2.06 8.65 -11.77
CA PRO A 119 -0.96 8.61 -10.80
C PRO A 119 -0.35 9.98 -10.46
N GLY A 120 -0.50 10.99 -11.32
CA GLY A 120 -0.06 12.36 -11.10
C GLY A 120 -1.04 13.19 -10.26
N MET A 121 -2.19 12.61 -9.89
CA MET A 121 -3.21 13.28 -9.11
C MET A 121 -2.79 13.41 -7.64
N SER A 122 -3.05 14.58 -7.05
CA SER A 122 -2.86 14.76 -5.60
C SER A 122 -3.88 13.93 -4.81
N THR A 123 -3.51 13.56 -3.58
CA THR A 123 -4.42 12.82 -2.67
C THR A 123 -5.75 13.54 -2.44
N ALA A 124 -5.76 14.88 -2.41
CA ALA A 124 -6.98 15.66 -2.26
C ALA A 124 -7.94 15.53 -3.45
N GLN A 125 -7.40 15.53 -4.68
CA GLN A 125 -8.18 15.33 -5.89
C GLN A 125 -8.71 13.90 -5.98
N ALA A 126 -7.87 12.91 -5.68
CA ALA A 126 -8.26 11.50 -5.63
C ALA A 126 -9.39 11.26 -4.61
N HIS A 127 -9.28 11.87 -3.43
CA HIS A 127 -10.32 11.82 -2.40
C HIS A 127 -11.63 12.48 -2.87
N ALA A 128 -11.57 13.60 -3.57
CA ALA A 128 -12.76 14.25 -4.12
C ALA A 128 -13.48 13.38 -5.16
N ILE A 129 -12.74 12.66 -6.00
CA ILE A 129 -13.31 11.68 -6.95
C ILE A 129 -13.99 10.54 -6.20
N ALA A 130 -13.33 9.96 -5.20
CA ALA A 130 -13.94 8.92 -4.38
C ALA A 130 -15.25 9.42 -3.73
N HIS A 131 -15.26 10.62 -3.18
CA HIS A 131 -16.47 11.21 -2.60
C HIS A 131 -17.60 11.40 -3.61
N GLU A 132 -17.28 11.80 -4.85
CA GLU A 132 -18.26 11.92 -5.92
C GLU A 132 -18.82 10.55 -6.35
N VAL A 133 -17.97 9.51 -6.40
CA VAL A 133 -18.41 8.13 -6.64
C VAL A 133 -19.36 7.66 -5.53
N GLN A 134 -19.00 7.87 -4.26
CA GLN A 134 -19.88 7.54 -3.12
C GLN A 134 -21.24 8.25 -3.25
N ARG A 135 -21.23 9.54 -3.58
CA ARG A 135 -22.45 10.34 -3.74
C ARG A 135 -23.34 9.77 -4.85
N ARG A 136 -22.80 9.50 -6.04
CA ARG A 136 -23.58 8.94 -7.15
C ARG A 136 -24.14 7.55 -6.88
N LEU A 137 -23.38 6.71 -6.16
CA LEU A 137 -23.87 5.40 -5.74
C LEU A 137 -25.07 5.52 -4.80
N ARG A 138 -24.99 6.41 -3.80
CA ARG A 138 -26.11 6.67 -2.87
C ARG A 138 -27.31 7.35 -3.56
N ASP A 139 -27.07 8.24 -4.52
CA ASP A 139 -28.15 8.90 -5.28
C ASP A 139 -28.89 7.92 -6.21
N SER A 140 -28.18 6.95 -6.79
CA SER A 140 -28.77 5.93 -7.68
C SER A 140 -29.43 4.78 -6.92
N HIS A 141 -28.97 4.49 -5.69
CA HIS A 141 -29.47 3.41 -4.86
C HIS A 141 -29.73 3.93 -3.44
N PRO A 142 -30.96 4.42 -3.17
CA PRO A 142 -31.32 5.02 -1.88
C PRO A 142 -31.15 4.09 -0.67
N ASP A 143 -31.15 2.78 -0.91
CA ASP A 143 -30.97 1.75 0.12
C ASP A 143 -29.51 1.58 0.59
N ILE A 144 -28.54 2.20 -0.10
CA ILE A 144 -27.14 2.20 0.31
C ILE A 144 -26.94 3.10 1.52
N GLN A 145 -26.53 2.51 2.65
CA GLN A 145 -26.09 3.26 3.82
C GLN A 145 -24.66 3.74 3.70
N ASP A 146 -23.76 2.88 3.22
CA ASP A 146 -22.34 3.22 3.15
C ASP A 146 -21.60 2.58 1.97
N VAL A 147 -20.55 3.26 1.53
CA VAL A 147 -19.70 2.85 0.41
C VAL A 147 -18.25 3.05 0.79
N THR A 148 -17.44 2.00 0.79
CA THR A 148 -15.99 2.11 0.98
C THR A 148 -15.28 2.05 -0.36
N ILE A 149 -14.43 3.04 -0.63
CA ILE A 149 -13.70 3.12 -1.90
C ILE A 149 -12.20 3.06 -1.65
N HIS A 150 -11.56 2.04 -2.22
CA HIS A 150 -10.11 1.98 -2.29
C HIS A 150 -9.64 2.69 -3.58
N VAL A 151 -8.72 3.64 -3.45
CA VAL A 151 -8.21 4.41 -4.60
C VAL A 151 -6.80 3.94 -4.92
N GLU A 152 -6.62 3.50 -6.16
CA GLU A 152 -5.36 3.03 -6.71
C GLU A 152 -4.88 3.96 -7.82
N PRO A 153 -3.56 4.08 -8.05
CA PRO A 153 -3.07 4.66 -9.29
C PRO A 153 -3.42 3.74 -10.46
N ALA A 154 -3.82 4.31 -11.60
CA ALA A 154 -3.98 3.56 -12.82
C ALA A 154 -2.63 2.98 -13.26
N GLU A 155 -2.65 1.72 -13.70
CA GLU A 155 -1.48 1.07 -14.29
C GLU A 155 -1.07 1.84 -15.55
N ASP A 156 0.08 2.48 -15.49
CA ASP A 156 0.79 2.93 -16.68
C ASP A 156 1.54 1.72 -17.22
N ALA A 157 1.14 1.22 -18.40
CA ALA A 157 1.72 0.03 -19.01
C ALA A 157 3.25 0.11 -19.12
N ALA A 158 3.81 1.29 -19.32
CA ALA A 158 5.26 1.51 -19.35
C ALA A 158 5.89 1.38 -17.96
N ARG A 159 5.20 1.85 -16.91
CA ARG A 159 5.63 1.74 -15.51
C ARG A 159 5.56 0.30 -15.02
N SER A 160 4.47 -0.42 -15.28
CA SER A 160 4.31 -1.83 -14.91
C SER A 160 5.34 -2.72 -15.61
N ARG A 161 5.68 -2.42 -16.87
CA ARG A 161 6.74 -3.15 -17.58
C ARG A 161 8.13 -2.86 -17.04
N ARG A 162 8.43 -1.59 -16.71
CA ARG A 162 9.69 -1.22 -16.04
C ARG A 162 9.85 -1.93 -14.69
N GLU A 163 8.82 -1.93 -13.86
CA GLU A 163 8.82 -2.64 -12.57
C GLU A 163 9.02 -4.14 -12.74
N ALA A 164 8.39 -4.76 -13.75
CA ALA A 164 8.61 -6.17 -14.07
C ALA A 164 10.06 -6.46 -14.46
N ILE A 165 10.69 -5.58 -15.24
CA ILE A 165 12.11 -5.69 -15.62
C ILE A 165 13.00 -5.55 -14.38
N GLU A 166 12.74 -4.57 -13.51
CA GLU A 166 13.48 -4.37 -12.25
C GLU A 166 13.44 -5.60 -11.35
N VAL A 167 12.25 -6.19 -11.14
CA VAL A 167 12.08 -7.41 -10.35
C VAL A 167 12.82 -8.60 -10.99
N HIS A 168 12.75 -8.74 -12.32
CA HIS A 168 13.42 -9.81 -13.03
C HIS A 168 14.95 -9.71 -12.91
N LEU A 169 15.49 -8.50 -13.06
CA LEU A 169 16.93 -8.22 -12.92
C LEU A 169 17.42 -8.52 -11.50
N ARG A 170 16.68 -8.10 -10.46
CA ARG A 170 17.02 -8.43 -9.06
C ARG A 170 17.06 -9.95 -8.84
N ARG A 171 16.06 -10.69 -9.33
CA ARG A 171 16.03 -12.16 -9.26
C ARG A 171 17.22 -12.83 -9.97
N LEU A 172 17.64 -12.29 -11.11
CA LEU A 172 18.80 -12.80 -11.85
C LEU A 172 20.11 -12.54 -11.10
N ALA A 173 20.28 -11.35 -10.52
CA ALA A 173 21.45 -11.01 -9.72
C ALA A 173 21.56 -11.93 -8.49
N ASP A 174 20.45 -12.10 -7.75
CA ASP A 174 20.40 -12.99 -6.58
C ASP A 174 20.78 -14.44 -6.95
N GLY A 175 20.33 -14.93 -8.12
CA GLY A 175 20.67 -16.26 -8.62
C GLY A 175 22.16 -16.45 -8.97
N LEU A 176 22.93 -15.37 -9.05
CA LEU A 176 24.39 -15.36 -9.26
C LEU A 176 25.16 -14.95 -8.00
N ALA A 177 24.48 -14.89 -6.85
CA ALA A 177 25.01 -14.38 -5.58
C ALA A 177 25.43 -12.89 -5.59
N LEU A 178 24.99 -12.14 -6.60
CA LEU A 178 25.15 -10.68 -6.70
C LEU A 178 23.97 -9.98 -5.99
N SER A 179 24.16 -8.75 -5.52
CA SER A 179 23.07 -7.89 -5.07
C SER A 179 23.01 -6.61 -5.91
N ILE A 180 21.84 -6.02 -6.07
CA ILE A 180 21.68 -4.73 -6.78
C ILE A 180 21.48 -3.62 -5.74
N HIS A 181 22.41 -2.67 -5.68
CA HIS A 181 22.33 -1.50 -4.81
C HIS A 181 21.39 -0.45 -5.41
N ASP A 182 21.73 0.05 -6.60
CA ASP A 182 20.95 1.01 -7.36
C ASP A 182 20.63 0.49 -8.78
N LEU A 183 19.51 0.94 -9.32
CA LEU A 183 19.04 0.60 -10.66
C LEU A 183 18.36 1.82 -11.30
N TRP A 184 18.86 2.22 -12.46
CA TRP A 184 18.26 3.25 -13.29
C TRP A 184 17.80 2.65 -14.61
N ALA A 185 16.52 2.80 -14.93
CA ALA A 185 15.94 2.33 -16.19
C ALA A 185 15.31 3.50 -16.93
N HIS A 186 15.67 3.67 -18.19
CA HIS A 186 15.03 4.62 -19.10
C HIS A 186 14.59 3.92 -20.38
N THR A 187 13.59 4.50 -21.06
CA THR A 187 12.98 3.91 -22.25
C THR A 187 13.24 4.82 -23.46
N MET A 188 13.69 4.24 -24.56
CA MET A 188 13.88 4.92 -25.84
C MET A 188 13.44 3.98 -26.97
N ASN A 189 12.53 4.43 -27.85
CA ASN A 189 11.98 3.64 -28.96
C ASN A 189 11.42 2.26 -28.53
N ASP A 190 10.61 2.22 -27.46
CA ASP A 190 10.01 1.00 -26.88
C ASP A 190 11.04 -0.06 -26.43
N LYS A 191 12.29 0.36 -26.20
CA LYS A 191 13.36 -0.46 -25.63
C LYS A 191 13.85 0.13 -24.32
N TYR A 192 14.26 -0.74 -23.42
CA TYR A 192 14.78 -0.39 -22.11
C TYR A 192 16.31 -0.37 -22.12
N TYR A 193 16.85 0.66 -21.50
CA TYR A 193 18.27 0.88 -21.27
C TYR A 193 18.44 0.98 -19.76
N VAL A 194 19.23 0.06 -19.19
CA VAL A 194 19.33 -0.11 -17.73
C VAL A 194 20.77 0.02 -17.28
N GLU A 195 20.98 0.80 -16.22
CA GLU A 195 22.25 0.96 -15.52
C GLU A 195 22.08 0.40 -14.10
N ILE A 196 23.03 -0.42 -13.65
CA ILE A 196 22.93 -1.17 -12.37
C ILE A 196 24.26 -1.16 -11.63
N ASP A 197 24.20 -0.87 -10.33
CA ASP A 197 25.31 -1.12 -9.41
C ASP A 197 25.16 -2.53 -8.79
N LEU A 198 26.08 -3.42 -9.17
CA LEU A 198 26.17 -4.80 -8.71
C LEU A 198 27.16 -4.93 -7.56
N GLU A 199 26.68 -5.37 -6.43
CA GLU A 199 27.50 -5.71 -5.27
C GLU A 199 27.87 -7.19 -5.27
N THR A 200 29.16 -7.49 -5.02
CA THR A 200 29.71 -8.85 -4.95
C THR A 200 30.76 -8.99 -3.84
N ASP A 201 31.16 -10.20 -3.48
CA ASP A 201 32.20 -10.41 -2.45
C ASP A 201 33.53 -9.71 -2.79
N GLY A 202 34.00 -8.83 -1.90
CA GLY A 202 35.26 -8.07 -2.05
C GLY A 202 36.53 -8.93 -1.99
N ALA A 203 36.43 -10.20 -1.61
CA ALA A 203 37.54 -11.15 -1.70
C ALA A 203 37.80 -11.67 -3.12
N LEU A 204 36.89 -11.44 -4.07
CA LEU A 204 37.04 -11.88 -5.45
C LEU A 204 38.07 -11.04 -6.21
N SER A 205 38.77 -11.67 -7.15
CA SER A 205 39.57 -10.90 -8.11
C SER A 205 38.66 -10.13 -9.06
N LEU A 206 39.16 -9.01 -9.60
CA LEU A 206 38.44 -8.21 -10.60
C LEU A 206 37.99 -9.07 -11.79
N GLN A 207 38.79 -10.04 -12.22
CA GLN A 207 38.42 -10.95 -13.32
C GLN A 207 37.24 -11.86 -12.94
N GLN A 208 37.19 -12.36 -11.70
CA GLN A 208 36.08 -13.19 -11.21
C GLN A 208 34.80 -12.36 -11.04
N ALA A 209 34.91 -11.17 -10.45
CA ALA A 209 33.81 -10.25 -10.28
C ALA A 209 33.23 -9.80 -11.62
N HIS A 210 34.09 -9.45 -12.58
CA HIS A 210 33.70 -9.14 -13.96
C HIS A 210 33.05 -10.34 -14.65
N GLY A 211 33.55 -11.56 -14.45
CA GLY A 211 32.93 -12.77 -15.01
C GLY A 211 31.50 -13.01 -14.51
N LEU A 212 31.22 -12.69 -13.24
CA LEU A 212 29.85 -12.75 -12.68
C LEU A 212 28.96 -11.66 -13.29
N ALA A 213 29.45 -10.43 -13.40
CA ALA A 213 28.74 -9.32 -14.03
C ALA A 213 28.43 -9.59 -15.52
N SER A 214 29.40 -10.07 -16.30
CA SER A 214 29.18 -10.45 -17.71
C SER A 214 28.18 -11.60 -17.85
N SER A 215 28.19 -12.56 -16.92
CA SER A 215 27.21 -13.65 -16.89
C SER A 215 25.80 -13.14 -16.59
N PHE A 216 25.69 -12.19 -15.66
CA PHE A 216 24.45 -11.49 -15.35
C PHE A 216 23.91 -10.72 -16.56
N GLU A 217 24.75 -9.89 -17.20
CA GLU A 217 24.40 -9.10 -18.38
C GLU A 217 23.91 -10.00 -19.53
N THR A 218 24.65 -11.07 -19.82
CA THR A 218 24.31 -12.01 -20.91
C THR A 218 22.96 -12.68 -20.65
N ARG A 219 22.68 -13.09 -19.40
CA ARG A 219 21.40 -13.71 -19.04
C ARG A 219 20.26 -12.70 -19.08
N ALA A 220 20.47 -11.48 -18.60
CA ALA A 220 19.46 -10.43 -18.61
C ALA A 220 19.05 -10.09 -20.05
N LEU A 221 20.00 -9.89 -20.96
CA LEU A 221 19.71 -9.61 -22.38
C LEU A 221 19.05 -10.80 -23.09
N ALA A 222 19.33 -12.04 -22.67
CA ALA A 222 18.70 -13.23 -23.23
C ALA A 222 17.26 -13.46 -22.73
N GLU A 223 16.99 -13.16 -21.45
CA GLU A 223 15.68 -13.39 -20.81
C GLU A 223 14.69 -12.22 -20.95
N ILE A 224 15.18 -11.00 -21.26
CA ILE A 224 14.37 -9.78 -21.32
C ILE A 224 14.40 -9.22 -22.76
N PRO A 225 13.41 -9.56 -23.62
CA PRO A 225 13.45 -9.25 -25.07
C PRO A 225 13.47 -7.77 -25.44
N ASP A 226 12.98 -6.93 -24.55
CA ASP A 226 12.84 -5.49 -24.67
C ASP A 226 13.95 -4.71 -23.96
N LEU A 227 14.90 -5.38 -23.32
CA LEU A 227 16.15 -4.79 -22.83
C LEU A 227 17.13 -4.63 -24.01
N ALA A 228 17.36 -3.40 -24.46
CA ALA A 228 18.32 -3.13 -25.53
C ALA A 228 19.75 -3.07 -25.02
N GLU A 229 19.95 -2.54 -23.82
CA GLU A 229 21.28 -2.34 -23.24
C GLU A 229 21.22 -2.45 -21.72
N LEU A 230 22.27 -3.04 -21.15
CA LEU A 230 22.47 -3.17 -19.72
C LEU A 230 23.93 -2.87 -19.41
N THR A 231 24.17 -1.81 -18.64
CA THR A 231 25.50 -1.44 -18.18
C THR A 231 25.61 -1.73 -16.68
N THR A 232 26.66 -2.43 -16.29
CA THR A 232 26.88 -2.77 -14.88
C THR A 232 28.15 -2.13 -14.34
N HIS A 233 28.05 -1.66 -13.10
CA HIS A 233 29.17 -1.24 -12.29
C HIS A 233 29.31 -2.22 -11.12
N ILE A 234 30.54 -2.59 -10.76
CA ILE A 234 30.80 -3.67 -9.81
C ILE A 234 31.41 -3.08 -8.55
N GLU A 235 30.75 -3.31 -7.42
CA GLU A 235 31.15 -2.83 -6.11
C GLU A 235 31.35 -3.99 -5.13
N PRO A 236 32.32 -3.89 -4.20
CA PRO A 236 32.49 -4.88 -3.15
C PRO A 236 31.40 -4.73 -2.07
N ARG A 237 30.68 -5.82 -1.80
CA ARG A 237 29.65 -5.93 -0.76
C ARG A 237 30.27 -5.70 0.61
N GLY A 238 29.76 -4.73 1.34
CA GLY A 238 30.05 -4.57 2.77
C GLY A 238 31.43 -4.00 3.11
N GLN A 239 32.16 -3.37 2.18
CA GLN A 239 33.23 -2.47 2.59
C GLN A 239 32.62 -1.17 3.14
N LEU A 240 32.43 -1.12 4.46
CA LEU A 240 32.72 0.11 5.18
C LEU A 240 34.18 0.44 4.86
N MET A 241 34.40 1.30 3.87
CA MET A 241 35.74 1.79 3.56
C MET A 241 36.28 2.51 4.80
N GLU A 242 37.18 1.86 5.53
CA GLU A 242 38.19 2.62 6.28
C GLU A 242 38.95 3.45 5.25
N ALA A 243 38.84 4.77 5.42
CA ALA A 243 39.48 5.74 4.55
C ALA A 243 40.99 5.46 4.47
N VAL A 244 41.47 5.01 3.31
CA VAL A 244 42.91 4.93 3.02
C VAL A 244 43.18 5.56 1.66
N ASP A 245 44.03 6.58 1.74
CA ASP A 245 44.74 7.34 0.71
C ASP A 245 43.94 7.95 -0.45
N LEU A 246 43.62 9.22 -0.21
CA LEU A 246 43.13 10.22 -1.15
C LEU A 246 43.98 10.22 -2.43
N ASP A 247 43.32 10.08 -3.58
CA ASP A 247 43.84 10.50 -4.89
C ASP A 247 44.46 11.91 -4.77
N VAL A 248 45.57 12.20 -5.44
CA VAL A 248 46.34 13.46 -5.25
C VAL A 248 45.44 14.71 -5.41
N GLU A 249 44.46 14.65 -6.31
CA GLU A 249 43.44 15.70 -6.48
C GLU A 249 42.43 15.74 -5.32
N GLN A 250 41.95 14.58 -4.84
CA GLN A 250 41.10 14.52 -3.65
C GLN A 250 41.83 15.05 -2.41
N GLY A 251 43.11 14.76 -2.26
CA GLY A 251 43.96 15.27 -1.19
C GLY A 251 44.11 16.79 -1.24
N ARG A 252 44.29 17.35 -2.44
CA ARG A 252 44.35 18.80 -2.66
C ARG A 252 43.02 19.48 -2.31
N ILE A 253 41.90 18.89 -2.70
CA ILE A 253 40.57 19.44 -2.40
C ILE A 253 40.26 19.33 -0.92
N ALA A 254 40.53 18.18 -0.30
CA ALA A 254 40.36 17.99 1.14
C ALA A 254 41.20 19.00 1.93
N ALA A 255 42.45 19.25 1.53
CA ALA A 255 43.30 20.28 2.15
C ALA A 255 42.72 21.69 1.99
N THR A 256 42.22 22.02 0.78
CA THR A 256 41.59 23.32 0.50
C THR A 256 40.32 23.53 1.33
N VAL A 257 39.46 22.51 1.41
CA VAL A 257 38.25 22.54 2.23
C VAL A 257 38.60 22.77 3.69
N ARG A 258 39.57 22.01 4.26
CA ARG A 258 40.02 22.23 5.65
C ARG A 258 40.53 23.66 5.86
N GLN A 259 41.30 24.20 4.92
CA GLN A 259 41.80 25.57 5.00
C GLN A 259 40.68 26.61 5.02
N VAL A 260 39.67 26.45 4.15
CA VAL A 260 38.51 27.37 4.09
C VAL A 260 37.67 27.29 5.35
N VAL A 261 37.39 26.07 5.84
CA VAL A 261 36.63 25.88 7.07
C VAL A 261 37.37 26.51 8.25
N ASN A 262 38.67 26.21 8.42
CA ASN A 262 39.48 26.74 9.53
C ASN A 262 39.61 28.27 9.49
N ALA A 263 39.69 28.88 8.30
CA ALA A 263 39.70 30.34 8.15
C ALA A 263 38.37 30.99 8.56
N THR A 264 37.26 30.27 8.44
CA THR A 264 35.90 30.77 8.72
C THR A 264 35.52 30.54 10.18
N THR A 265 35.98 29.44 10.79
CA THR A 265 35.62 29.03 12.14
C THR A 265 36.65 29.38 13.20
N GLY A 266 37.87 29.78 12.80
CA GLY A 266 38.96 30.11 13.71
C GLY A 266 39.56 28.91 14.46
N GLY A 267 39.30 27.68 14.00
CA GLY A 267 39.83 26.46 14.62
C GLY A 267 39.39 25.16 13.94
N ASP A 268 39.88 24.01 14.44
CA ASP A 268 39.63 22.68 13.89
C ASP A 268 38.24 22.14 14.27
N THR A 269 37.21 22.73 13.68
CA THR A 269 35.80 22.34 13.89
C THR A 269 35.31 21.29 12.90
N CYS A 270 36.12 21.00 11.87
CA CYS A 270 35.78 20.11 10.77
C CYS A 270 36.27 18.70 11.06
N HIS A 271 35.38 17.70 11.00
CA HIS A 271 35.77 16.30 11.09
C HIS A 271 34.92 15.45 10.16
N GLN A 272 35.34 14.19 9.96
CA GLN A 272 34.74 13.27 9.00
C GLN A 272 34.60 13.89 7.59
N LEU A 273 35.62 14.64 7.16
CA LEU A 273 35.66 15.22 5.82
C LEU A 273 35.81 14.10 4.78
N GLN A 274 34.81 13.98 3.92
CA GLN A 274 34.80 13.11 2.76
C GLN A 274 34.75 13.96 1.50
N VAL A 275 35.60 13.61 0.54
CA VAL A 275 35.65 14.24 -0.78
C VAL A 275 35.53 13.13 -1.79
N HIS A 276 34.53 13.22 -2.67
CA HIS A 276 34.35 12.28 -3.76
C HIS A 276 34.06 13.03 -5.06
N ARG A 277 34.35 12.36 -6.18
CA ARG A 277 34.09 12.90 -7.52
C ARG A 277 32.74 12.37 -7.99
N GLY A 278 31.79 13.27 -8.22
CA GLY A 278 30.51 12.97 -8.86
C GLY A 278 30.56 13.21 -10.38
N ALA A 279 29.45 12.92 -11.06
CA ALA A 279 29.35 12.99 -12.52
C ALA A 279 29.57 14.40 -13.11
N ALA A 280 29.17 15.46 -12.40
CA ALA A 280 29.27 16.83 -12.88
C ALA A 280 30.31 17.68 -12.11
N GLY A 281 30.89 17.16 -11.02
CA GLY A 281 31.99 17.80 -10.32
C GLY A 281 32.33 17.16 -8.97
N TRP A 282 32.97 17.93 -8.10
CA TRP A 282 33.35 17.50 -6.77
C TRP A 282 32.18 17.62 -5.80
N ALA A 283 32.05 16.61 -4.95
CA ALA A 283 31.09 16.57 -3.87
C ALA A 283 31.83 16.39 -2.54
N VAL A 284 31.45 17.20 -1.57
CA VAL A 284 32.10 17.25 -0.26
C VAL A 284 31.06 17.15 0.84
N SER A 285 31.32 16.27 1.81
CA SER A 285 30.54 16.15 3.04
C SER A 285 31.46 16.21 4.26
N PHE A 286 31.04 16.91 5.31
CA PHE A 286 31.77 16.98 6.57
C PHE A 286 30.87 17.42 7.71
N HIS A 287 31.35 17.16 8.92
CA HIS A 287 30.71 17.59 10.15
C HIS A 287 31.39 18.82 10.72
N CYS A 288 30.59 19.78 11.17
CA CYS A 288 31.02 21.04 11.77
C CYS A 288 30.53 21.13 13.21
N ARG A 289 31.46 21.25 14.16
CA ARG A 289 31.12 21.41 15.58
C ARG A 289 30.88 22.86 15.97
N LEU A 290 29.68 23.15 16.48
CA LEU A 290 29.27 24.44 17.02
C LEU A 290 29.04 24.38 18.54
N PRO A 291 29.12 25.51 19.27
CA PRO A 291 28.68 25.57 20.67
C PRO A 291 27.24 25.07 20.84
N GLY A 292 26.97 24.26 21.87
CA GLY A 292 25.66 23.62 22.08
C GLY A 292 24.51 24.62 22.35
N ASP A 293 24.84 25.83 22.77
CA ASP A 293 23.93 26.96 22.99
C ASP A 293 23.65 27.79 21.71
N THR A 294 24.23 27.42 20.57
CA THR A 294 24.04 28.12 19.29
C THR A 294 22.58 27.99 18.82
N PRO A 295 21.84 29.09 18.60
CA PRO A 295 20.51 29.02 18.02
C PRO A 295 20.51 28.35 16.64
N LEU A 296 19.52 27.51 16.35
CA LEU A 296 19.43 26.79 15.07
C LEU A 296 19.47 27.71 13.85
N SER A 297 18.86 28.90 13.94
CA SER A 297 18.92 29.91 12.88
C SER A 297 20.34 30.44 12.61
N GLN A 298 21.16 30.55 13.66
CA GLN A 298 22.57 30.94 13.54
C GLN A 298 23.42 29.77 13.03
N ALA A 299 23.14 28.53 13.44
CA ALA A 299 23.78 27.34 12.90
C ALA A 299 23.50 27.17 11.39
N HIS A 300 22.26 27.40 10.97
CA HIS A 300 21.88 27.40 9.55
C HIS A 300 22.54 28.54 8.77
N SER A 301 22.51 29.77 9.30
CA SER A 301 23.19 30.91 8.66
C SER A 301 24.71 30.71 8.56
N PHE A 302 25.29 29.95 9.50
CA PHE A 302 26.69 29.54 9.45
C PHE A 302 26.93 28.52 8.33
N SER A 303 26.14 27.45 8.22
CA SER A 303 26.32 26.44 7.17
C SER A 303 26.11 27.03 5.77
N THR A 304 25.10 27.89 5.57
CA THR A 304 24.87 28.56 4.27
C THR A 304 26.03 29.45 3.84
N ARG A 305 26.62 30.21 4.78
CA ARG A 305 27.80 31.03 4.49
C ARG A 305 29.01 30.18 4.16
N LEU A 306 29.24 29.12 4.94
CA LEU A 306 30.37 28.21 4.72
C LEU A 306 30.26 27.46 3.40
N GLU A 307 29.06 27.02 3.03
CA GLU A 307 28.78 26.43 1.72
C GLU A 307 29.08 27.41 0.58
N SER A 308 28.64 28.67 0.71
CA SER A 308 28.89 29.71 -0.29
C SER A 308 30.38 29.99 -0.46
N ASP A 309 31.13 30.07 0.65
CA ASP A 309 32.58 30.29 0.64
C ASP A 309 33.35 29.11 0.03
N LEU A 310 32.90 27.88 0.29
CA LEU A 310 33.48 26.67 -0.29
C LEU A 310 33.25 26.61 -1.80
N ARG A 311 32.03 26.89 -2.28
CA ARG A 311 31.73 26.95 -3.72
C ARG A 311 32.53 28.03 -4.44
N ALA A 312 32.81 29.15 -3.78
CA ALA A 312 33.61 30.24 -4.36
C ALA A 312 35.12 29.90 -4.47
N ARG A 313 35.65 29.05 -3.58
CA ARG A 313 37.10 28.78 -3.45
C ARG A 313 37.55 27.43 -3.97
N VAL A 314 36.64 26.49 -4.16
CA VAL A 314 36.94 25.15 -4.68
C VAL A 314 36.35 25.01 -6.09
N PRO A 315 37.17 25.09 -7.15
CA PRO A 315 36.70 24.99 -8.52
C PRO A 315 36.06 23.63 -8.79
N GLY A 316 34.87 23.65 -9.41
CA GLY A 316 34.12 22.44 -9.73
C GLY A 316 33.45 21.77 -8.53
N LEU A 317 33.31 22.45 -7.39
CA LEU A 317 32.53 21.97 -6.25
C LEU A 317 31.03 22.16 -6.50
N GLU A 318 30.32 21.07 -6.72
CA GLU A 318 28.89 21.11 -7.07
C GLU A 318 27.98 20.83 -5.89
N ARG A 319 28.41 19.94 -5.01
CA ARG A 319 27.60 19.50 -3.87
C ARG A 319 28.39 19.69 -2.58
N VAL A 320 27.76 20.37 -1.62
CA VAL A 320 28.30 20.56 -0.28
C VAL A 320 27.24 20.10 0.72
N LEU A 321 27.58 19.15 1.57
CA LEU A 321 26.74 18.71 2.67
C LEU A 321 27.45 19.02 3.99
N ILE A 322 26.87 19.91 4.78
CA ILE A 322 27.42 20.33 6.07
C ILE A 322 26.49 19.84 7.17
N HIS A 323 26.95 18.88 7.95
CA HIS A 323 26.23 18.46 9.15
C HIS A 323 26.72 19.29 10.35
N THR A 324 25.85 20.11 10.93
CA THR A 324 26.20 20.87 12.15
C THR A 324 25.84 20.07 13.39
N GLU A 325 26.83 19.81 14.25
CA GLU A 325 26.66 19.08 15.50
C GLU A 325 27.16 19.91 16.70
N PRO A 326 26.61 19.70 17.91
CA PRO A 326 27.11 20.38 19.11
C PRO A 326 28.48 19.82 19.52
N ARG A 327 29.37 20.68 20.01
CA ARG A 327 30.63 20.26 20.66
C ARG A 327 30.28 19.42 21.89
N GLN A 328 30.67 18.14 21.90
CA GLN A 328 30.53 17.31 23.10
C GLN A 328 31.47 17.84 24.20
N GLY A 329 30.87 18.31 25.30
CA GLY A 329 31.59 18.84 26.47
C GLY A 329 31.40 20.33 26.71
N GLN A 330 30.15 20.78 26.89
CA GLN A 330 29.76 21.87 27.79
C GLN A 330 28.40 21.54 28.40
#